data_AF-A0A4Q6GMR0-F1
#
_entry.id   AF-A0A4Q6GMR0-F1
#
_cell.length_a   1.000
_cell.length_b   1.000
_cell.length_c   1.000
_cell.angle_alpha   90.00
_cell.angle_beta   90.00
_cell.angle_gamma   90.00
#
_symmetry.space_group_name_H-M   'P 1'
#
loop_
_entity.id
_entity.type
_entity.pdbx_description
1 polymer ?
#
loop_
_entity_poly.entity_id
_entity_poly.type
_entity_poly.pdbx_seq_one_letter_code
_entity_poly.pdbx_strand_id
1 'polypeptide(L)'
;PVHADLFRNNVMFDGERLSGCFDFYFAGVDTWLFDVAVTVNDWCVDLATGVLIEARVRALLDAYHAVRPFSADERSAWLPMLRAGALRFWLSRLYDLHIPRAAEMLTPHDPTHFERILRARIERGAPDLPT
;
A
#
# COMPACT_ATOMS: atom_id res chain seq x y z
N PRO A 1 15.27 -6.20 -1.81
CA PRO A 1 14.48 -6.46 -0.59
C PRO A 1 13.42 -5.37 -0.44
N VAL A 2 12.28 -5.70 0.14
CA VAL A 2 11.13 -4.81 0.37
C VAL A 2 10.56 -5.03 1.78
N HIS A 3 9.82 -4.05 2.29
CA HIS A 3 9.07 -4.21 3.53
C HIS A 3 7.79 -5.03 3.33
N ALA A 4 7.13 -4.85 2.17
CA ALA A 4 5.89 -5.50 1.74
C ALA A 4 4.64 -5.21 2.61
N ASP A 5 4.75 -4.31 3.59
CA ASP A 5 3.68 -3.96 4.54
C ASP A 5 3.90 -2.58 5.18
N LEU A 6 4.42 -1.60 4.41
CA LEU A 6 4.82 -0.29 4.94
C LEU A 6 3.61 0.65 5.13
N PHE A 7 2.71 0.28 6.04
CA PHE A 7 1.56 1.09 6.43
C PHE A 7 1.93 2.20 7.42
N ARG A 8 1.04 3.19 7.58
CA ARG A 8 1.22 4.33 8.49
C ARG A 8 1.42 3.92 9.94
N ASN A 9 0.86 2.79 10.36
CA ASN A 9 1.02 2.26 11.71
C ASN A 9 2.34 1.50 11.91
N ASN A 10 3.12 1.26 10.85
CA ASN A 10 4.42 0.55 10.88
C ASN A 10 5.61 1.52 10.80
N VAL A 11 5.36 2.82 11.02
CA VAL A 11 6.39 3.86 11.02
C VAL A 11 6.23 4.80 12.22
N MET A 12 7.32 5.45 12.59
CA MET A 12 7.36 6.44 13.66
C MET A 12 7.74 7.82 13.13
N PHE A 13 7.15 8.85 13.73
CA PHE A 13 7.49 10.24 13.46
C PHE A 13 7.94 10.93 14.75
N ASP A 14 8.94 11.79 14.63
CA ASP A 14 9.34 12.79 15.60
C ASP A 14 8.97 14.17 15.04
N GLY A 15 7.81 14.69 15.45
CA GLY A 15 7.17 15.83 14.79
C GLY A 15 6.82 15.49 13.33
N GLU A 16 7.40 16.23 12.39
CA GLU A 16 7.20 16.02 10.94
C GLU A 16 8.26 15.10 10.31
N ARG A 17 9.24 14.63 11.10
CA ARG A 17 10.37 13.83 10.61
C ARG A 17 10.11 12.34 10.83
N LEU A 18 10.15 11.55 9.75
CA LEU A 18 10.17 10.09 9.83
C LEU A 18 11.42 9.65 10.61
N SER A 19 11.23 8.94 11.72
CA SER A 19 12.29 8.55 12.64
C SER A 19 12.59 7.05 12.63
N GLY A 20 11.70 6.22 12.08
CA GLY A 20 11.95 4.80 11.89
C GLY A 20 10.80 4.05 11.25
N CYS A 21 11.11 2.85 10.73
CA CYS A 21 10.15 1.85 10.28
C CYS A 21 10.35 0.59 11.13
N PHE A 22 9.27 -0.14 11.39
CA PHE A 22 9.29 -1.39 12.17
C PHE A 22 8.28 -2.39 11.59
N ASP A 23 8.19 -3.58 12.19
CA ASP A 23 7.32 -4.68 11.73
C ASP A 23 7.74 -5.30 10.38
N PHE A 24 8.95 -5.88 10.36
CA PHE A 24 9.52 -6.52 9.16
C PHE A 24 9.10 -7.99 8.97
N TYR A 25 8.01 -8.47 9.58
CA TYR A 25 7.62 -9.88 9.47
C TYR A 25 7.28 -10.32 8.04
N PHE A 26 6.80 -9.39 7.20
CA PHE A 26 6.53 -9.63 5.78
C PHE A 26 7.68 -9.25 4.84
N ALA A 27 8.79 -8.74 5.38
CA ALA A 27 9.91 -8.30 4.57
C ALA A 27 10.51 -9.47 3.78
N GLY A 28 10.93 -9.19 2.54
CA GLY A 28 11.37 -10.25 1.64
C GLY A 28 11.99 -9.75 0.34
N VAL A 29 12.12 -10.66 -0.62
CA VAL A 29 12.63 -10.36 -1.97
C VAL A 29 11.44 -10.29 -2.92
N ASP A 30 11.15 -9.08 -3.39
CA ASP A 30 10.12 -8.77 -4.38
C ASP A 30 10.54 -7.51 -5.17
N THR A 31 9.69 -7.05 -6.07
CA THR A 31 9.84 -5.80 -6.82
C THR A 31 9.64 -4.58 -5.93
N TRP A 32 10.49 -3.57 -6.08
CA TRP A 32 10.35 -2.31 -5.34
C TRP A 32 9.03 -1.59 -5.63
N LEU A 33 8.53 -1.71 -6.87
CA LEU A 33 7.23 -1.14 -7.25
C LEU A 33 6.08 -1.71 -6.42
N PHE A 34 6.13 -2.99 -6.04
CA PHE A 34 5.13 -3.58 -5.16
C PHE A 34 5.09 -2.86 -3.80
N ASP A 35 6.25 -2.62 -3.19
CA ASP A 35 6.35 -1.93 -1.90
C ASP A 35 5.81 -0.49 -1.97
N VAL A 36 6.11 0.22 -3.07
CA VAL A 36 5.55 1.56 -3.33
C VAL A 36 4.03 1.49 -3.49
N ALA A 37 3.51 0.50 -4.20
CA ALA A 37 2.08 0.33 -4.42
C ALA A 37 1.32 0.03 -3.11
N VAL A 38 1.90 -0.81 -2.25
CA VAL A 38 1.39 -1.07 -0.88
C VAL A 38 1.33 0.23 -0.08
N THR A 39 2.43 1.00 -0.08
CA THR A 39 2.51 2.28 0.63
C THR A 39 1.47 3.28 0.10
N VAL A 40 1.33 3.43 -1.22
CA VAL A 40 0.34 4.34 -1.81
C VAL A 40 -1.10 3.94 -1.46
N ASN A 41 -1.41 2.63 -1.47
CA ASN A 41 -2.74 2.14 -1.14
C ASN A 41 -3.16 2.42 0.32
N ASP A 42 -2.21 2.52 1.27
CA ASP A 42 -2.54 2.89 2.66
C ASP A 42 -2.46 4.39 2.91
N TRP A 43 -1.40 5.05 2.43
CA TRP A 43 -1.08 6.43 2.80
C TRP A 43 -1.87 7.46 2.01
N CYS A 44 -2.20 7.14 0.77
CA CYS A 44 -2.67 8.12 -0.20
C CYS A 44 -4.15 7.96 -0.53
N VAL A 45 -4.94 7.28 0.30
CA VAL A 45 -6.38 7.08 0.08
C VAL A 45 -7.25 7.83 1.08
N ASP A 46 -8.44 8.21 0.64
CA ASP A 46 -9.54 8.54 1.54
C ASP A 46 -10.08 7.22 2.15
N LEU A 47 -10.14 7.14 3.48
CA LEU A 47 -10.46 5.87 4.16
C LEU A 47 -11.91 5.42 4.00
N ALA A 48 -12.82 6.38 3.79
CA ALA A 48 -14.23 6.12 3.61
C ALA A 48 -14.51 5.53 2.21
N THR A 49 -13.89 6.08 1.18
CA THR A 49 -14.17 5.75 -0.23
C THR A 49 -13.13 4.87 -0.91
N GLY A 50 -11.90 4.81 -0.38
CA GLY A 50 -10.75 4.14 -1.01
C GLY A 50 -10.17 4.89 -2.22
N VAL A 51 -10.68 6.08 -2.56
CA VAL A 51 -10.21 6.90 -3.68
C VAL A 51 -8.84 7.51 -3.36
N LEU A 52 -7.96 7.65 -4.36
CA LEU A 52 -6.66 8.29 -4.15
C LEU A 52 -6.83 9.78 -3.92
N ILE A 53 -6.13 10.30 -2.92
CA ILE A 53 -5.91 11.72 -2.69
C ILE A 53 -4.67 12.10 -3.51
N GLU A 54 -4.90 12.66 -4.70
CA GLU A 54 -3.85 12.90 -5.70
C GLU A 54 -2.65 13.68 -5.15
N ALA A 55 -2.89 14.71 -4.32
CA ALA A 55 -1.81 15.48 -3.71
C ALA A 55 -0.84 14.62 -2.87
N ARG A 56 -1.36 13.60 -2.17
CA ARG A 56 -0.53 12.67 -1.38
C ARG A 56 0.22 11.70 -2.28
N VAL A 57 -0.43 11.22 -3.34
CA VAL A 57 0.21 10.35 -4.34
C VAL A 57 1.39 11.04 -4.99
N ARG A 58 1.21 12.29 -5.44
CA ARG A 58 2.28 13.09 -6.04
C ARG A 58 3.44 13.30 -5.07
N ALA A 59 3.16 13.78 -3.85
CA ALA A 59 4.19 13.98 -2.84
C ALA A 59 5.02 12.72 -2.57
N LEU A 60 4.37 11.56 -2.43
CA LEU A 60 5.06 10.29 -2.18
C LEU A 60 5.88 9.84 -3.39
N LEU A 61 5.29 9.82 -4.58
CA LEU A 61 5.94 9.31 -5.79
C LEU A 61 7.08 10.21 -6.25
N ASP A 62 6.93 11.53 -6.16
CA ASP A 62 7.96 12.49 -6.55
C ASP A 62 9.18 12.38 -5.61
N ALA A 63 8.94 12.26 -4.30
CA ALA A 63 10.01 12.05 -3.31
C ALA A 63 10.72 10.71 -3.51
N TYR A 64 9.98 9.63 -3.80
CA TYR A 64 10.57 8.34 -4.12
C TYR A 64 11.42 8.42 -5.40
N HIS A 65 10.87 9.01 -6.46
CA HIS A 65 11.54 9.15 -7.75
C HIS A 65 12.85 9.94 -7.67
N ALA A 66 12.87 11.01 -6.86
CA ALA A 66 14.06 11.83 -6.64
C ALA A 66 15.24 11.03 -6.06
N VAL A 67 14.98 9.94 -5.32
CA VAL A 67 16.01 9.03 -4.79
C VAL A 67 16.25 7.86 -5.73
N ARG A 68 15.18 7.31 -6.31
CA ARG A 68 15.22 6.18 -7.24
C ARG A 68 14.22 6.39 -8.38
N PRO A 69 14.71 6.80 -9.56
CA PRO A 69 13.85 6.98 -10.73
C PRO A 69 13.14 5.68 -11.15
N PHE A 70 11.90 5.82 -11.59
CA PHE A 70 11.09 4.70 -12.07
C PHE A 70 11.49 4.28 -13.49
N SER A 71 11.60 2.97 -13.72
CA SER A 71 11.88 2.40 -15.04
C SER A 71 10.66 2.43 -15.96
N ALA A 72 10.87 2.18 -17.26
CA ALA A 72 9.77 2.04 -18.22
C ALA A 72 8.85 0.85 -17.91
N ASP A 73 9.41 -0.26 -17.43
CA ASP A 73 8.64 -1.44 -17.02
C ASP A 73 7.78 -1.12 -15.80
N GLU A 74 8.31 -0.37 -14.84
CA GLU A 74 7.57 0.03 -13.64
C GLU A 74 6.40 0.97 -13.97
N ARG A 75 6.59 1.89 -14.92
CA ARG A 75 5.51 2.74 -15.43
C ARG A 75 4.39 1.90 -16.04
N SER A 76 4.75 0.91 -16.85
CA SER A 76 3.79 0.01 -17.50
C SER A 76 3.06 -0.87 -16.49
N ALA A 77 3.73 -1.26 -15.40
CA ALA A 77 3.20 -2.12 -14.35
C ALA A 77 2.48 -1.38 -13.21
N TRP A 78 2.49 -0.04 -13.19
CA TRP A 78 2.08 0.74 -12.02
C TRP A 78 0.65 0.46 -11.56
N LEU A 79 -0.33 0.66 -12.44
CA LEU A 79 -1.74 0.43 -12.11
C LEU A 79 -2.05 -1.05 -11.79
N PRO A 80 -1.54 -2.04 -12.56
CA PRO A 80 -1.60 -3.44 -12.15
C PRO A 80 -1.04 -3.71 -10.76
N MET A 81 0.08 -3.08 -10.40
CA MET A 81 0.73 -3.28 -9.09
C MET A 81 -0.10 -2.72 -7.93
N LEU A 82 -0.71 -1.54 -8.11
CA LEU A 82 -1.67 -0.99 -7.16
C LEU A 82 -2.85 -1.94 -6.90
N ARG A 83 -3.36 -2.57 -7.97
CA ARG A 83 -4.44 -3.57 -7.85
C ARG A 83 -3.95 -4.83 -7.14
N ALA A 84 -2.76 -5.32 -7.47
CA ALA A 84 -2.17 -6.49 -6.83
C ALA A 84 -1.97 -6.28 -5.32
N GLY A 85 -1.43 -5.13 -4.90
CA GLY A 85 -1.29 -4.77 -3.49
C GLY A 85 -2.64 -4.74 -2.76
N ALA A 86 -3.63 -4.05 -3.31
CA ALA A 86 -4.96 -3.98 -2.70
C ALA A 86 -5.64 -5.35 -2.61
N LEU A 87 -5.54 -6.17 -3.66
CA LEU A 87 -6.07 -7.53 -3.69
C LEU A 87 -5.41 -8.41 -2.62
N ARG A 88 -4.09 -8.37 -2.47
CA ARG A 88 -3.36 -9.16 -1.46
C ARG A 88 -3.91 -8.90 -0.06
N PHE A 89 -4.04 -7.64 0.33
CA PHE A 89 -4.52 -7.30 1.68
C PHE A 89 -6.01 -7.56 1.87
N TRP A 90 -6.83 -7.38 0.83
CA TRP A 90 -8.23 -7.78 0.88
C TRP A 90 -8.37 -9.28 1.14
N LEU A 91 -7.63 -10.12 0.40
CA LEU A 91 -7.64 -11.57 0.59
C LEU A 91 -7.12 -11.98 1.96
N SER A 92 -6.06 -11.34 2.47
CA SER A 92 -5.56 -11.60 3.83
C SER A 92 -6.63 -11.35 4.89
N ARG A 93 -7.32 -10.20 4.82
CA ARG A 93 -8.37 -9.87 5.79
C ARG A 93 -9.60 -10.76 5.67
N LEU A 94 -9.95 -11.18 4.45
CA LEU A 94 -11.00 -12.19 4.24
C LEU A 94 -10.59 -13.54 4.86
N TYR A 95 -9.33 -13.94 4.69
CA TYR A 95 -8.82 -15.17 5.31
C TYR A 95 -8.91 -15.10 6.83
N ASP A 96 -8.45 -14.01 7.44
CA ASP A 96 -8.49 -13.81 8.89
C ASP A 96 -9.94 -13.79 9.43
N LEU A 97 -10.88 -13.20 8.68
CA LEU A 97 -12.29 -13.17 9.03
C LEU A 97 -12.96 -14.55 8.96
N HIS A 98 -12.64 -15.35 7.93
CA HIS A 98 -13.32 -16.63 7.68
C HIS A 98 -12.63 -17.83 8.33
N ILE A 99 -11.35 -17.71 8.70
CA ILE A 99 -10.56 -18.79 9.30
C ILE A 99 -9.89 -18.27 10.59
N PRO A 100 -10.67 -17.96 11.64
CA PRO A 100 -10.12 -17.44 12.89
C PRO A 100 -9.26 -18.51 13.58
N ARG A 101 -8.06 -18.12 14.01
CA ARG A 101 -7.14 -19.01 14.75
C ARG A 101 -7.66 -19.23 16.17
N ALA A 102 -7.65 -20.47 16.64
CA ALA A 102 -8.24 -20.88 17.92
C ALA A 102 -7.66 -20.20 19.18
N ALA A 103 -6.54 -19.49 19.08
CA ALA A 103 -5.79 -18.94 20.21
C ALA A 103 -5.63 -17.41 20.22
N GLU A 104 -6.17 -16.68 19.24
CA GLU A 104 -5.97 -15.23 19.16
C GLU A 104 -7.25 -14.46 19.49
N MET A 105 -7.21 -13.65 20.54
CA MET A 105 -8.19 -12.57 20.82
C MET A 105 -8.05 -11.38 19.84
N LEU A 106 -7.54 -11.61 18.63
CA LEU A 106 -7.41 -10.57 17.63
C LEU A 106 -8.75 -10.36 16.93
N THR A 107 -9.28 -9.16 17.06
CA THR A 107 -10.44 -8.73 16.27
C THR A 107 -9.98 -8.60 14.81
N PRO A 108 -10.54 -9.36 13.87
CA PRO A 108 -10.14 -9.25 12.47
C PRO A 108 -10.34 -7.83 11.94
N HIS A 109 -9.41 -7.36 11.11
CA HIS A 109 -9.57 -6.08 10.43
C HIS A 109 -10.72 -6.13 9.42
N ASP A 110 -11.45 -5.03 9.26
CA ASP A 110 -12.47 -4.90 8.24
C ASP A 110 -11.90 -5.17 6.82
N PRO A 111 -12.33 -6.25 6.14
CA PRO A 111 -11.86 -6.56 4.79
C PRO A 111 -12.38 -5.57 3.75
N THR A 112 -13.54 -4.93 3.99
CA THR A 112 -14.18 -4.05 3.00
C THR A 112 -13.35 -2.80 2.70
N HIS A 113 -12.44 -2.42 3.61
CA HIS A 113 -11.50 -1.33 3.38
C HIS A 113 -10.63 -1.56 2.13
N PHE A 114 -9.97 -2.72 2.02
CA PHE A 114 -9.14 -3.03 0.85
C PHE A 114 -9.97 -3.41 -0.38
N GLU A 115 -11.20 -3.90 -0.19
CA GLU A 115 -12.17 -4.05 -1.28
C GLU A 115 -12.47 -2.69 -1.95
N ARG A 116 -12.78 -1.65 -1.15
CA ARG A 116 -13.04 -0.29 -1.66
C ARG A 116 -11.83 0.27 -2.41
N ILE A 117 -10.63 0.10 -1.88
CA ILE A 117 -9.39 0.52 -2.53
C ILE A 117 -9.23 -0.19 -3.89
N LEU A 118 -9.39 -1.51 -3.93
CA LEU A 118 -9.25 -2.30 -5.16
C LEU A 118 -10.26 -1.85 -6.22
N ARG A 119 -11.53 -1.68 -5.85
CA ARG A 119 -12.59 -1.17 -6.75
C ARG A 119 -12.25 0.21 -7.28
N ALA A 120 -11.77 1.12 -6.41
CA ALA A 120 -11.35 2.45 -6.83
C ALA A 120 -10.17 2.41 -7.83
N ARG A 121 -9.19 1.51 -7.68
CA ARG A 121 -8.12 1.32 -8.69
C ARG A 121 -8.64 0.76 -10.02
N ILE A 122 -9.68 -0.06 -9.99
CA ILE A 122 -10.30 -0.62 -11.20
C ILE A 122 -11.08 0.45 -11.95
N GLU A 123 -11.92 1.20 -11.24
CA GLU A 123 -12.86 2.17 -11.82
C GLU A 123 -12.19 3.48 -12.25
N ARG A 124 -11.22 3.98 -11.46
CA ARG A 124 -10.68 5.34 -11.62
C ARG A 124 -9.21 5.38 -12.05
N GLY A 125 -8.51 4.25 -11.96
CA GLY A 125 -7.07 4.20 -12.24
C GLY A 125 -6.22 4.85 -11.15
N ALA A 126 -5.09 5.45 -11.55
CA ALA A 126 -4.18 6.18 -10.69
C ALA A 126 -3.42 7.25 -11.50
N PRO A 127 -2.91 8.32 -10.86
CA PRO A 127 -1.99 9.24 -11.50
C PRO A 127 -0.73 8.52 -12.01
N ASP A 128 -0.21 8.97 -13.13
CA ASP A 128 1.03 8.44 -13.72
C ASP A 128 2.25 8.66 -12.81
N LEU A 129 3.22 7.75 -12.87
CA LEU A 129 4.50 7.91 -12.18
C LEU A 129 5.24 9.16 -12.72
N PRO A 130 5.96 9.92 -11.86
CA PRO A 130 6.74 11.08 -12.28
C PRO A 130 7.83 10.72 -13.29
N THR A 131 8.09 11.61 -14.24
CA THR A 131 9.09 11.43 -15.32
C THR A 131 10.49 11.72 -14.86
#